data_AF-A0A0D9S0Q8-F1
#
_entry.id   AF-A0A0D9S0Q8-F1
#
_cell.length_a   1.000
_cell.length_b   1.000
_cell.length_c   1.000
_cell.angle_alpha   90.00
_cell.angle_beta   90.00
_cell.angle_gamma   90.00
#
_symmetry.space_group_name_H-M   'P 1'
#
loop_
_entity.id
_entity.type
_entity.pdbx_description
1 polymer ?
#
loop_
_entity_poly.entity_id
_entity_poly.type
_entity_poly.pdbx_seq_one_letter_code
_entity_poly.pdbx_strand_id
1 'polypeptide(L)'
;IFLETQRLGTWGTCCSHERQAAVWSAVSSLQYSAVVTMSLPLNPKPFLNGLTGKPVMVKLKWGMEYKGYLVSVDGYMNMQLANTEEYIDGALSGHLGEVLIRCNNVLYIRGVEEEEEDGEMRE
;
A
#
# COMPACT_ATOMS: atom_id res chain seq x y z
N ILE A 1 -53.49 27.18 15.79
CA ILE A 1 -54.23 27.66 14.60
C ILE A 1 -53.33 27.28 13.41
N PHE A 2 -53.40 26.07 12.84
CA PHE A 2 -54.56 25.42 12.15
C PHE A 2 -55.00 26.36 11.01
N LEU A 3 -54.93 26.04 9.71
CA LEU A 3 -55.11 24.78 8.95
C LEU A 3 -54.07 24.73 7.77
N GLU A 4 -54.01 23.78 6.83
CA GLU A 4 -54.95 22.74 6.38
C GLU A 4 -54.17 21.52 5.82
N THR A 5 -54.68 20.31 6.08
CA THR A 5 -54.16 19.04 5.54
C THR A 5 -55.11 18.51 4.47
N GLN A 6 -54.59 18.01 3.33
CA GLN A 6 -55.17 16.96 2.45
C GLN A 6 -54.31 16.86 1.16
N ARG A 7 -54.01 15.71 0.54
CA ARG A 7 -54.53 14.32 0.54
C ARG A 7 -53.33 13.34 0.49
N LEU A 8 -53.33 12.18 1.15
CA LEU A 8 -53.91 10.89 0.71
C LEU A 8 -53.48 10.48 -0.72
N GLY A 9 -52.88 9.30 -0.96
CA GLY A 9 -52.57 8.18 -0.06
C GLY A 9 -51.73 7.09 -0.77
N THR A 10 -51.37 6.04 -0.02
CA THR A 10 -50.53 4.90 -0.47
C THR A 10 -51.34 3.76 -1.12
N TRP A 11 -50.64 2.66 -1.45
CA TRP A 11 -51.08 1.25 -1.63
C TRP A 11 -51.11 0.69 -3.06
N GLY A 12 -50.50 -0.50 -3.20
CA GLY A 12 -51.08 -1.61 -3.99
C GLY A 12 -50.50 -1.87 -5.38
N THR A 13 -49.52 -2.78 -5.48
CA THR A 13 -49.11 -3.44 -6.72
C THR A 13 -50.21 -4.31 -7.34
N CYS A 14 -50.23 -4.43 -8.67
CA CYS A 14 -50.85 -5.57 -9.36
C CYS A 14 -49.90 -6.11 -10.45
N CYS A 15 -49.65 -7.42 -10.44
CA CYS A 15 -48.67 -8.11 -11.30
C CYS A 15 -49.34 -9.01 -12.36
N SER A 16 -48.87 -8.92 -13.60
CA SER A 16 -48.94 -9.90 -14.72
C SER A 16 -48.58 -9.15 -16.01
N HIS A 17 -47.88 -9.63 -17.04
CA HIS A 17 -47.13 -10.86 -17.39
C HIS A 17 -46.19 -10.41 -18.56
N GLU A 18 -45.06 -11.02 -18.96
CA GLU A 18 -44.45 -12.34 -18.72
C GLU A 18 -42.89 -12.26 -18.90
N ARG A 19 -42.18 -13.35 -18.55
CA ARG A 19 -40.74 -13.67 -18.73
C ARG A 19 -40.00 -13.13 -19.98
N GLN A 20 -38.73 -12.74 -19.79
CA GLN A 20 -37.49 -13.31 -20.39
C GLN A 20 -36.27 -12.47 -19.97
N ALA A 21 -35.33 -12.98 -19.17
CA ALA A 21 -34.17 -13.81 -19.54
C ALA A 21 -32.89 -12.96 -19.71
N ALA A 22 -31.78 -13.43 -19.14
CA ALA A 22 -30.54 -12.65 -18.99
C ALA A 22 -29.66 -12.66 -20.24
N VAL A 23 -28.96 -11.54 -20.49
CA VAL A 23 -27.56 -11.55 -20.95
C VAL A 23 -26.84 -10.35 -20.30
N TRP A 24 -25.84 -10.61 -19.45
CA TRP A 24 -24.84 -9.61 -19.05
C TRP A 24 -23.69 -9.66 -20.04
N SER A 25 -23.54 -8.61 -20.85
CA SER A 25 -22.45 -8.40 -21.83
C SER A 25 -22.47 -6.94 -22.29
N ALA A 26 -21.36 -6.24 -22.50
CA ALA A 26 -19.96 -6.57 -22.23
C ALA A 26 -19.11 -5.27 -22.22
N VAL A 27 -17.84 -5.40 -21.84
CA VAL A 27 -16.69 -4.50 -22.06
C VAL A 27 -16.76 -3.57 -23.29
N SER A 28 -16.09 -2.41 -23.38
CA SER A 28 -14.90 -1.94 -22.66
C SER A 28 -14.85 -0.40 -22.65
N SER A 29 -14.59 0.20 -21.48
CA SER A 29 -13.85 1.46 -21.43
C SER A 29 -12.77 1.33 -20.36
N LEU A 30 -11.95 0.31 -20.52
CA LEU A 30 -10.67 0.23 -19.82
C LEU A 30 -9.79 1.33 -20.39
N GLN A 31 -9.93 2.54 -19.84
CA GLN A 31 -9.00 3.65 -20.04
C GLN A 31 -7.65 3.22 -19.44
N TYR A 32 -6.90 2.42 -20.21
CA TYR A 32 -5.53 2.05 -19.91
C TYR A 32 -4.68 3.30 -20.13
N SER A 33 -4.77 4.23 -19.19
CA SER A 33 -3.87 5.36 -19.07
C SER A 33 -2.49 4.78 -18.79
N ALA A 34 -1.76 4.51 -19.88
CA ALA A 34 -0.32 4.33 -19.85
C ALA A 34 0.25 5.62 -19.27
N VAL A 35 0.43 5.64 -17.94
CA VAL A 35 1.01 6.75 -17.22
C VAL A 35 2.45 6.85 -17.67
N VAL A 36 2.68 7.78 -18.60
CA VAL A 36 4.01 8.13 -19.07
C VAL A 36 4.80 8.50 -17.82
N THR A 37 5.76 7.65 -17.46
CA THR A 37 6.68 7.87 -16.34
C THR A 37 7.70 8.93 -16.74
N MET A 38 7.20 10.14 -16.94
CA MET A 38 8.01 11.35 -16.89
C MET A 38 8.76 11.32 -15.57
N SER A 39 10.08 11.18 -15.64
CA SER A 39 10.99 11.23 -14.50
C SER A 39 11.07 12.67 -13.96
N LEU A 40 9.95 13.12 -13.41
CA LEU A 40 9.85 14.35 -12.65
C LEU A 40 10.89 14.31 -11.51
N PRO A 41 11.52 15.44 -11.17
CA PRO A 41 12.48 15.49 -10.07
C PRO A 41 11.79 15.09 -8.75
N LEU A 42 12.06 13.86 -8.31
CA LEU A 42 11.48 13.31 -7.09
C LEU A 42 12.14 13.94 -5.86
N ASN A 43 11.39 14.77 -5.16
CA ASN A 43 11.82 15.32 -3.89
C ASN A 43 11.96 14.19 -2.83
N PRO A 44 12.91 14.27 -1.87
CA PRO A 44 13.13 13.20 -0.90
C PRO A 44 11.91 12.89 -0.01
N LYS A 45 11.11 13.92 0.34
CA LYS A 45 9.93 13.75 1.20
C LYS A 45 8.83 12.88 0.56
N PRO A 46 8.34 13.17 -0.67
CA PRO A 46 7.41 12.27 -1.35
C PRO A 46 8.02 10.91 -1.73
N PHE A 47 9.34 10.81 -1.95
CA PHE A 47 10.00 9.51 -2.14
C PHE A 47 9.85 8.61 -0.90
N LEU A 48 10.16 9.12 0.30
CA LEU A 48 10.00 8.36 1.55
C LEU A 48 8.54 7.96 1.79
N ASN A 49 7.59 8.87 1.56
CA ASN A 49 6.16 8.55 1.68
C ASN A 49 5.70 7.45 0.70
N GLY A 50 6.34 7.32 -0.46
CA GLY A 50 6.07 6.26 -1.44
C GLY A 50 6.68 4.89 -1.08
N LEU A 51 7.54 4.84 -0.06
CA LEU A 51 8.11 3.62 0.52
C LEU A 51 7.38 3.16 1.79
N THR A 52 6.54 4.00 2.40
CA THR A 52 5.72 3.62 3.56
C THR A 52 4.82 2.43 3.21
N GLY A 53 4.77 1.42 4.09
CA GLY A 53 4.05 0.17 3.89
C GLY A 53 4.77 -0.86 3.01
N LYS A 54 5.97 -0.56 2.51
CA LYS A 54 6.76 -1.47 1.66
C LYS A 54 7.98 -2.04 2.41
N PRO A 55 8.50 -3.20 1.98
CA PRO A 55 9.81 -3.67 2.40
C PRO A 55 10.90 -2.70 1.90
N VAL A 56 11.78 -2.33 2.82
CA VAL A 56 12.90 -1.41 2.59
C VAL A 56 14.18 -1.97 3.18
N MET A 57 15.30 -1.49 2.68
CA MET A 57 16.61 -1.71 3.27
C MET A 57 17.27 -0.35 3.56
N VAL A 58 17.61 -0.14 4.83
CA VAL A 58 18.20 1.09 5.36
C VAL A 58 19.65 0.79 5.75
N LYS A 59 20.61 1.44 5.08
CA LYS A 59 22.02 1.33 5.47
C LYS A 59 22.39 2.43 6.46
N LEU A 60 23.05 2.07 7.55
CA LEU A 60 23.65 3.03 8.47
C LEU A 60 25.05 3.45 8.01
N LYS A 61 25.48 4.64 8.45
CA LYS A 61 26.86 5.14 8.27
C LYS A 61 27.95 4.23 8.86
N TRP A 62 27.58 3.31 9.75
CA TRP A 62 28.46 2.36 10.44
C TRP A 62 28.56 0.99 9.74
N GLY A 63 28.05 0.85 8.52
CA GLY A 63 28.13 -0.40 7.74
C GLY A 63 26.95 -1.36 7.95
N MET A 64 26.33 -1.36 9.14
CA MET A 64 25.12 -2.12 9.45
C MET A 64 23.96 -1.78 8.49
N GLU A 65 23.24 -2.81 8.05
CA GLU A 65 22.06 -2.71 7.19
C GLU A 65 20.85 -3.30 7.91
N TYR A 66 19.70 -2.62 7.82
CA TYR A 66 18.43 -3.09 8.36
C TYR A 66 17.44 -3.31 7.22
N LYS A 67 16.91 -4.52 7.11
CA LYS A 67 15.84 -4.88 6.17
C LYS A 67 14.54 -5.03 6.97
N GLY A 68 13.43 -4.48 6.48
CA GLY A 68 12.14 -4.57 7.17
C GLY A 68 11.06 -3.74 6.50
N TYR A 69 9.84 -3.74 7.04
CA TYR A 69 8.72 -2.98 6.49
C TYR A 69 8.69 -1.58 7.08
N LEU A 70 8.61 -0.55 6.23
CA LEU A 70 8.57 0.85 6.67
C LEU A 70 7.17 1.21 7.20
N VAL A 71 6.99 1.19 8.52
CA VAL A 71 5.70 1.50 9.17
C VAL A 71 5.38 2.99 9.08
N SER A 72 6.33 3.84 9.46
CA SER A 72 6.14 5.28 9.48
C SER A 72 7.47 6.05 9.34
N VAL A 73 7.36 7.30 8.89
CA VAL A 73 8.47 8.26 8.77
C VAL A 73 8.02 9.61 9.32
N ASP A 74 8.86 10.27 10.11
CA ASP A 74 8.55 11.58 10.69
C ASP A 74 9.09 12.77 9.88
N GLY A 75 8.83 13.99 10.37
CA GLY A 75 9.29 15.23 9.75
C GLY A 75 10.82 15.35 9.61
N TYR A 76 11.58 14.66 10.47
CA TYR A 76 13.04 14.61 10.55
C TYR A 76 13.65 13.38 9.87
N MET A 77 12.83 12.52 9.27
CA MET A 77 13.23 11.24 8.67
C MET A 77 13.75 10.21 9.69
N ASN A 78 13.25 10.23 10.93
CA ASN A 78 13.30 9.03 11.77
C ASN A 78 12.35 7.99 11.17
N MET A 79 12.75 6.72 11.19
CA MET A 79 12.08 5.62 10.48
C MET A 79 11.69 4.52 11.46
N GLN A 80 10.42 4.12 11.45
CA GLN A 80 9.93 2.97 12.20
C GLN A 80 9.86 1.77 11.26
N LEU A 81 10.62 0.72 11.58
CA LEU A 81 10.65 -0.55 10.84
C LEU A 81 9.96 -1.66 11.65
N ALA A 82 9.18 -2.50 10.97
CA ALA A 82 8.61 -3.74 11.51
C ALA A 82 9.23 -4.97 10.83
N ASN A 83 9.24 -6.10 11.54
CA ASN A 83 9.88 -7.36 11.14
C ASN A 83 11.33 -7.15 10.69
N THR A 84 12.08 -6.36 11.47
CA THR A 84 13.42 -5.89 11.11
C THR A 84 14.45 -7.01 11.28
N GLU A 85 15.23 -7.24 10.22
CA GLU A 85 16.42 -8.07 10.17
C GLU A 85 17.66 -7.18 10.16
N GLU A 86 18.66 -7.54 10.97
CA GLU A 86 19.98 -6.89 10.98
C GLU A 86 20.96 -7.68 10.11
N TYR A 87 21.66 -6.96 9.23
CA TYR A 87 22.73 -7.47 8.39
C TYR A 87 24.05 -6.76 8.72
N ILE A 88 25.08 -7.54 9.02
CA ILE A 88 26.45 -7.08 9.27
C ILE A 88 27.34 -7.72 8.20
N ASP A 89 28.06 -6.89 7.45
CA ASP A 89 28.91 -7.31 6.32
C ASP A 89 28.21 -8.25 5.30
N GLY A 90 26.89 -8.08 5.15
CA GLY A 90 26.04 -8.88 4.26
C GLY A 90 25.52 -10.20 4.85
N ALA A 91 25.96 -10.58 6.06
CA ALA A 91 25.43 -11.74 6.78
C ALA A 91 24.29 -11.35 7.73
N LEU A 92 23.25 -12.18 7.83
CA LEU A 92 22.17 -12.02 8.80
C LEU A 92 22.71 -12.17 10.23
N SER A 93 22.69 -11.09 11.00
CA SER A 93 23.05 -11.02 12.42
C SER A 93 21.91 -11.54 13.30
N GLY A 94 20.67 -11.15 12.99
CA GLY A 94 19.47 -11.65 13.66
C GLY A 94 18.21 -10.82 13.39
N HIS A 95 17.10 -11.25 14.00
CA HIS A 95 15.81 -10.56 13.93
C HIS A 95 15.61 -9.67 15.16
N LEU A 96 15.30 -8.39 14.93
CA LEU A 96 15.05 -7.38 15.97
C LEU A 96 13.55 -7.08 16.16
N GLY A 97 12.71 -7.39 15.17
CA GLY A 97 11.28 -7.09 15.24
C GLY A 97 10.98 -5.62 14.96
N GLU A 98 10.47 -4.89 15.94
CA GLU A 98 10.16 -3.46 15.79
C GLU A 98 11.36 -2.57 16.18
N VAL A 99 11.79 -1.70 15.26
CA VAL A 99 12.99 -0.86 15.42
C VAL A 99 12.70 0.58 15.03
N LEU A 100 13.13 1.54 15.86
CA LEU A 100 13.10 2.97 15.55
C LEU A 100 14.51 3.46 15.20
N ILE A 101 14.76 3.75 13.92
CA ILE A 101 16.04 4.27 13.43
C ILE A 101 16.04 5.80 13.48
N ARG A 102 17.03 6.38 14.16
CA ARG A 102 17.24 7.83 14.20
C ARG A 102 17.92 8.35 12.94
N CYS A 103 17.38 9.43 12.37
CA CYS A 103 17.80 10.01 11.09
C CYS A 103 19.32 10.29 10.96
N ASN A 104 19.99 10.70 12.05
CA ASN A 104 21.45 10.97 12.10
C ASN A 104 22.32 9.76 11.68
N ASN A 105 21.82 8.53 11.83
CA ASN A 105 22.59 7.33 11.53
C ASN A 105 22.36 6.79 10.12
N VAL A 106 21.31 7.23 9.43
CA VAL A 106 20.93 6.75 8.09
C VAL A 106 21.89 7.30 7.03
N LEU A 107 22.41 6.41 6.19
CA LEU A 107 23.20 6.77 5.00
C LEU A 107 22.31 6.82 3.76
N TYR A 108 21.53 5.76 3.52
CA TYR A 108 20.51 5.69 2.46
C TYR A 108 19.40 4.71 2.82
N ILE A 109 18.29 4.83 2.10
CA ILE A 109 17.19 3.86 2.07
C ILE A 109 16.91 3.47 0.63
N ARG A 110 16.65 2.18 0.40
CA ARG A 110 16.15 1.65 -0.87
C ARG A 110 14.89 0.82 -0.62
N GLY A 111 13.98 0.80 -1.60
CA GLY A 111 12.97 -0.27 -1.65
C GLY A 111 13.65 -1.60 -1.91
N VAL A 112 13.08 -2.67 -1.36
CA VAL A 112 13.40 -4.05 -1.73
C VAL A 112 12.18 -4.58 -2.48
N GLU A 113 12.41 -5.31 -3.56
CA GLU A 113 11.33 -6.09 -4.19
C GLU A 113 11.31 -7.44 -3.47
N GLU A 114 10.13 -7.90 -3.06
CA GLU A 114 9.97 -9.26 -2.53
C GLU A 114 10.17 -10.21 -3.70
N GLU A 115 11.35 -10.81 -3.78
CA GLU A 115 11.54 -12.05 -4.51
C GLU A 115 10.69 -13.09 -3.78
N GLU A 116 9.53 -13.43 -4.35
CA GLU A 116 8.73 -14.57 -3.93
C GLU A 116 9.65 -15.80 -4.03
N GLU A 117 10.07 -16.36 -2.89
CA GLU A 117 10.78 -17.65 -2.87
C GLU A 117 9.78 -18.70 -3.34
N ASP A 118 9.79 -18.95 -4.66
CA ASP A 118 9.15 -20.07 -5.31
C ASP A 118 9.59 -21.35 -4.60
N GLY A 119 8.75 -21.82 -3.68
CA GLY A 119 9.01 -22.99 -2.87
C GLY A 119 9.06 -24.25 -3.73
N GLU A 120 10.22 -24.56 -4.31
CA GLU A 120 10.54 -25.87 -4.86
C GLU A 120 10.44 -26.91 -3.73
N MET A 121 9.23 -27.43 -3.52
CA MET A 121 9.02 -28.69 -2.82
C MET A 121 9.70 -29.79 -3.64
N ARG A 122 10.95 -30.08 -3.29
CA ARG A 122 11.60 -31.33 -3.70
C ARG A 122 10.87 -32.52 -3.06
N GLU A 123 10.78 -33.58 -3.86
CA GLU A 123 9.94 -34.79 -3.71
C GLU A 123 10.09 -35.53 -2.36
#